data_AF-A0A3A9HE77-F1
#
_entry.id   AF-A0A3A9HE77-F1
#
_cell.length_a   1.000
_cell.length_b   1.000
_cell.length_c   1.000
_cell.angle_alpha   90.00
_cell.angle_beta   90.00
_cell.angle_gamma   90.00
#
_symmetry.space_group_name_H-M   'P 1'
#
loop_
_entity.id
_entity.type
_entity.pdbx_description
1 polymer ?
#
loop_
_entity_poly.entity_id
_entity_poly.type
_entity_poly.pdbx_seq_one_letter_code
_entity_poly.pdbx_strand_id
1 'polypeptide(L)'
;MDYVIKNHKNLYIRLNKNGTPVTCAEHEKTLFEQSKAKNILSNLPKTLKKLNFIVEAIPDIQPKEILNSNAEKCVIEGGNYIVSDQIKQWVEKFGICDDILKEAQKRKKELNKALSEIDKEFINIIHEIEFEGKIDLYGGWQERNRVKENREKRRYIKNEMLVLSSVLKMDFRNLDRNTIDKVVTGLTKRKFTYRVVEEEETESVV
;
A
#
# COMPACT_ATOMS: atom_id res chain seq x y z
N MET A 1 23.02 36.74 20.25
CA MET A 1 22.03 35.66 20.50
C MET A 1 21.81 35.54 21.97
N ASP A 2 20.69 36.11 22.40
CA ASP A 2 20.29 36.13 23.79
C ASP A 2 19.42 34.92 24.11
N TYR A 3 19.56 34.40 25.33
CA TYR A 3 18.87 33.21 25.79
C TYR A 3 18.05 33.53 27.04
N VAL A 4 16.90 32.88 27.17
CA VAL A 4 16.07 32.93 28.37
C VAL A 4 15.86 31.54 28.93
N ILE A 5 15.61 31.47 30.23
CA ILE A 5 15.30 30.23 30.93
C ILE A 5 13.79 30.25 31.22
N LYS A 6 13.02 29.38 30.56
CA LYS A 6 11.56 29.32 30.68
C LYS A 6 11.06 27.92 31.05
N ASN A 7 9.91 27.83 31.68
CA ASN A 7 9.19 26.58 31.92
C ASN A 7 7.96 26.46 30.98
N HIS A 8 7.41 25.25 30.83
CA HIS A 8 6.18 24.93 30.12
C HIS A 8 4.93 25.69 30.62
N LYS A 9 5.00 26.35 31.78
CA LYS A 9 3.94 27.23 32.32
C LYS A 9 4.19 28.73 32.10
N ASN A 10 5.08 29.10 31.17
CA ASN A 10 5.48 30.49 30.89
C ASN A 10 6.02 31.26 32.12
N LEU A 11 6.72 30.55 33.01
CA LEU A 11 7.51 31.15 34.09
C LEU A 11 8.94 31.36 33.61
N TYR A 12 9.52 32.51 33.92
CA TYR A 12 10.88 32.89 33.52
C TYR A 12 11.79 33.06 34.73
N ILE A 13 13.11 32.96 34.52
CA ILE A 13 14.10 33.19 35.59
C ILE A 13 14.80 34.54 35.40
N ARG A 14 14.90 35.30 36.48
CA ARG A 14 15.70 36.52 36.62
C ARG A 14 16.66 36.40 37.80
N LEU A 15 17.80 37.08 37.74
CA LEU A 15 18.68 37.26 38.89
C LEU A 15 18.26 38.49 39.72
N ASN A 16 18.12 38.33 41.04
CA ASN A 16 17.91 39.44 41.95
C ASN A 16 19.19 40.29 42.14
N LYS A 17 19.09 41.42 42.83
CA LYS A 17 20.25 42.30 43.16
C LYS A 17 21.41 41.57 43.84
N ASN A 18 21.11 40.46 44.52
CA ASN A 18 22.09 39.60 45.21
C ASN A 18 22.60 38.42 44.34
N GLY A 19 22.29 38.40 43.03
CA GLY A 19 22.74 37.35 42.11
C GLY A 19 22.01 36.01 42.23
N THR A 20 20.94 35.91 43.02
CA THR A 20 20.17 34.67 43.19
C THR A 20 19.07 34.53 42.13
N PRO A 21 18.86 33.32 41.56
CA PRO A 21 17.82 33.09 40.56
C PRO A 21 16.44 33.01 41.21
N VAL A 22 15.53 33.86 40.74
CA VAL A 22 14.12 33.92 41.17
C VAL A 22 13.19 33.84 39.96
N THR A 23 11.96 33.36 40.19
CA THR A 23 10.92 33.29 39.14
C THR A 23 10.29 34.66 38.92
N CYS A 24 10.06 35.00 37.66
CA CYS A 24 9.45 36.26 37.24
C CYS A 24 8.49 36.05 36.07
N ALA A 25 7.67 37.08 35.81
CA ALA A 25 6.79 37.15 34.64
C ALA A 25 7.58 37.56 33.39
N GLU A 26 6.99 37.36 32.21
CA GLU A 26 7.67 37.55 30.92
C GLU A 26 8.29 38.94 30.74
N HIS A 27 7.61 40.00 31.17
CA HIS A 27 8.07 41.38 31.01
C HIS A 27 9.31 41.72 31.86
N GLU A 28 9.61 40.91 32.88
CA GLU A 28 10.81 41.07 33.72
C GLU A 28 11.90 40.03 33.39
N LYS A 29 11.76 39.29 32.29
CA LYS A 29 12.72 38.24 31.95
C LYS A 29 14.11 38.82 31.72
N THR A 30 15.12 38.14 32.26
CA THR A 30 16.52 38.52 32.04
C THR A 30 17.07 37.77 30.86
N LEU A 31 17.76 38.49 29.98
CA LEU A 31 18.48 37.94 28.85
C LEU A 31 19.88 37.50 29.30
N PHE A 32 20.26 36.29 28.94
CA PHE A 32 21.55 35.70 29.28
C PHE A 32 22.31 35.26 28.04
N GLU A 33 23.63 35.30 28.11
CA GLU A 33 24.47 34.57 27.19
C GLU A 33 24.26 33.05 27.38
N GLN A 34 24.40 32.26 26.31
CA GLN A 34 24.13 30.81 26.32
C GLN A 34 24.85 30.05 27.44
N SER A 35 26.14 30.35 27.61
CA SER A 35 27.03 29.75 28.62
C SER A 35 26.50 30.03 30.04
N LYS A 36 26.11 31.28 30.29
CA LYS A 36 25.55 31.75 31.55
C LYS A 36 24.17 31.15 31.83
N ALA A 37 23.30 31.06 30.82
CA ALA A 37 21.96 30.47 30.95
C ALA A 37 22.03 28.98 31.37
N LYS A 38 22.94 28.21 30.75
CA LYS A 38 23.16 26.80 31.10
C LYS A 38 23.69 26.62 32.51
N ASN A 39 24.62 27.47 32.94
CA ASN A 39 25.18 27.43 34.29
C ASN A 39 24.12 27.76 35.36
N ILE A 40 23.28 28.76 35.09
CA ILE A 40 22.18 29.10 36.01
C ILE A 40 21.18 27.95 36.10
N LEU A 41 20.82 27.32 34.97
CA LEU A 41 19.89 26.18 34.96
C LEU A 41 20.42 24.98 35.77
N SER A 42 21.72 24.66 35.65
CA SER A 42 22.32 23.54 36.39
C SER A 42 22.40 23.78 37.90
N ASN A 43 22.49 25.05 38.32
CA ASN A 43 22.67 25.46 39.72
C ASN A 43 21.42 26.06 40.37
N LEU A 44 20.22 25.81 39.83
CA LEU A 44 18.97 26.29 40.44
C LEU A 44 18.74 25.70 41.85
N PRO A 45 18.13 26.48 42.78
CA PRO A 45 17.64 25.98 44.06
C PRO A 45 16.72 24.77 43.88
N LYS A 46 16.73 23.84 44.84
CA LYS A 46 15.98 22.56 44.77
C LYS A 46 14.48 22.74 44.51
N THR A 47 13.89 23.84 44.99
CA THR A 47 12.50 24.21 44.74
C THR A 47 12.23 24.54 43.27
N LEU A 48 13.14 25.26 42.62
CA LEU A 48 13.02 25.66 41.21
C LEU A 48 13.39 24.54 40.24
N LYS A 49 14.31 23.64 40.61
CA LYS A 49 14.63 22.46 39.78
C LYS A 49 13.42 21.56 39.51
N LYS A 50 12.48 21.47 40.45
CA LYS A 50 11.23 20.69 40.29
C LYS A 50 10.28 21.25 39.23
N LEU A 51 10.50 22.49 38.79
CA LEU A 51 9.66 23.17 37.82
C LEU A 51 10.20 23.04 36.39
N ASN A 52 11.10 22.10 36.06
CA ASN A 52 11.46 21.70 34.68
C ASN A 52 11.74 22.86 33.70
N PHE A 53 12.59 23.80 34.10
CA PHE A 53 13.02 24.90 33.23
C PHE A 53 13.91 24.42 32.07
N ILE A 54 13.81 25.10 30.93
CA ILE A 54 14.61 24.88 29.72
C ILE A 54 15.24 26.20 29.25
N VAL A 55 16.42 26.11 28.62
CA VAL A 55 17.07 27.27 27.98
C VAL A 55 16.56 27.39 26.56
N GLU A 56 16.05 28.56 26.19
CA GLU A 56 15.53 28.84 24.85
C GLU A 56 16.21 30.08 24.28
N ALA A 57 16.57 30.04 23.00
CA ALA A 57 17.15 31.18 22.31
C ALA A 57 16.04 32.17 21.93
N ILE A 58 16.22 33.45 22.25
CA ILE A 58 15.39 34.51 21.72
C ILE A 58 16.02 34.97 20.39
N PRO A 59 15.29 34.88 19.27
CA PRO A 59 15.74 35.48 18.02
C PRO A 59 15.79 37.01 18.17
N ASP A 60 16.88 37.66 17.77
CA ASP A 60 17.07 39.13 17.83
C ASP A 60 16.11 39.93 16.91
N ILE A 61 15.14 39.26 16.29
CA ILE A 61 14.15 39.86 15.40
C ILE A 61 12.84 39.83 16.16
N GLN A 62 12.41 41.00 16.65
CA GLN A 62 11.08 41.12 17.24
C GLN A 62 10.04 40.57 16.25
N PRO A 63 9.18 39.63 16.66
CA PRO A 63 8.07 39.24 15.82
C PRO A 63 7.14 40.44 15.77
N LYS A 64 7.20 41.19 14.66
CA LYS A 64 6.15 42.15 14.31
C LYS A 64 4.83 41.40 14.44
N GLU A 65 3.94 41.99 15.21
CA GLU A 65 2.56 41.56 15.37
C GLU A 65 2.02 41.08 14.03
N ILE A 66 1.46 39.88 14.03
CA ILE A 66 0.74 39.31 12.90
C ILE A 66 -0.56 40.13 12.75
N LEU A 67 -0.43 41.35 12.26
CA LEU A 67 -1.48 42.02 11.53
C LEU A 67 -1.48 41.35 10.17
N ASN A 68 -2.56 40.61 9.92
CA ASN A 68 -2.92 39.99 8.65
C ASN A 68 -2.46 40.83 7.46
N SER A 69 -1.29 40.51 6.93
CA SER A 69 -0.94 40.86 5.58
C SER A 69 -0.11 39.69 5.07
N ASN A 70 -0.58 39.16 3.95
CA ASN A 70 0.05 38.10 3.20
C ASN A 70 1.52 38.47 3.02
N ALA A 71 2.40 37.89 3.84
CA ALA A 71 3.80 37.82 3.49
C ALA A 71 3.84 36.90 2.28
N GLU A 72 3.74 37.52 1.10
CA GLU A 72 4.09 36.89 -0.16
C GLU A 72 5.43 36.22 0.08
N LYS A 73 5.40 34.90 0.23
CA LYS A 73 6.59 34.09 0.03
C LYS A 73 7.10 34.58 -1.32
N CYS A 74 8.34 35.06 -1.39
CA CYS A 74 9.01 35.28 -2.67
C CYS A 74 9.25 33.90 -3.28
N VAL A 75 8.17 33.27 -3.77
CA VAL A 75 8.23 32.14 -4.68
C VAL A 75 8.58 32.78 -6.00
N ILE A 76 9.72 32.39 -6.56
CA ILE A 76 9.97 32.63 -7.97
C ILE A 76 8.95 31.74 -8.68
N GLU A 77 7.80 32.30 -9.02
CA GLU A 77 6.80 31.63 -9.85
C GLU A 77 7.41 31.47 -11.24
N GLY A 78 7.69 30.22 -11.63
CA GLY A 78 8.13 29.91 -12.98
C GLY A 78 7.02 30.31 -13.96
N GLY A 79 7.12 31.50 -14.54
CA GLY A 79 6.14 32.01 -15.49
C GLY A 79 5.95 31.08 -16.69
N ASN A 80 4.69 30.80 -17.03
CA ASN A 80 4.21 30.12 -18.24
C ASN A 80 5.03 28.89 -18.68
N TYR A 81 5.28 27.94 -17.77
CA TYR A 81 5.77 26.62 -18.19
C TYR A 81 4.69 25.90 -19.02
N ILE A 82 4.87 25.88 -20.34
CA ILE A 82 4.05 25.09 -21.24
C ILE A 82 4.60 23.67 -21.24
N VAL A 83 3.82 22.73 -20.70
CA VAL A 83 4.16 21.31 -20.72
C VAL A 83 4.33 20.88 -22.18
N SER A 84 5.55 20.45 -22.53
CA SER A 84 5.88 19.95 -23.87
C SER A 84 4.92 18.84 -24.28
N ASP A 85 4.49 18.86 -25.54
CA ASP A 85 3.58 17.85 -26.07
C ASP A 85 4.17 16.43 -26.01
N GLN A 86 5.51 16.30 -26.00
CA GLN A 86 6.17 15.01 -25.76
C GLN A 86 5.85 14.45 -24.37
N ILE A 87 5.77 15.30 -23.33
CA ILE A 87 5.42 14.89 -21.97
C ILE A 87 3.96 14.44 -21.94
N LYS A 88 3.06 15.17 -22.61
CA LYS A 88 1.64 14.79 -22.73
C LYS A 88 1.47 13.44 -23.44
N GLN A 89 2.23 13.18 -24.50
CA GLN A 89 2.23 11.89 -25.19
C GLN A 89 2.67 10.74 -24.28
N TRP A 90 3.67 10.95 -23.42
CA TRP A 90 4.07 9.94 -22.43
C TRP A 90 2.98 9.71 -21.38
N VAL A 91 2.34 10.77 -20.89
CA VAL A 91 1.20 10.66 -19.96
C VAL A 91 0.07 9.83 -20.58
N GLU A 92 -0.27 10.07 -21.83
CA GLU A 92 -1.29 9.31 -22.55
C GLU A 92 -0.90 7.83 -22.70
N LYS A 93 0.35 7.54 -23.10
CA LYS A 93 0.84 6.15 -23.21
C LYS A 93 0.78 5.41 -21.88
N PHE A 94 1.18 6.05 -20.78
CA PHE A 94 1.06 5.45 -19.45
C PHE A 94 -0.40 5.31 -19.00
N GLY A 95 -1.28 6.22 -19.41
CA GLY A 95 -2.73 6.12 -19.22
C GLY A 95 -3.31 4.87 -19.88
N ILE A 96 -2.94 4.60 -21.14
CA ILE A 96 -3.35 3.39 -21.86
C ILE A 96 -2.89 2.13 -21.11
N CYS A 97 -1.68 2.11 -20.56
CA CYS A 97 -1.21 0.98 -19.76
C CYS A 97 -2.07 0.77 -18.50
N ASP A 98 -2.42 1.84 -17.78
CA ASP A 98 -3.31 1.76 -16.61
C ASP A 98 -4.69 1.20 -16.97
N ASP A 99 -5.27 1.66 -18.08
CA ASP A 99 -6.56 1.17 -18.56
C ASP A 99 -6.52 -0.32 -18.93
N ILE A 100 -5.46 -0.78 -19.61
CA ILE A 100 -5.25 -2.19 -19.94
C ILE A 100 -5.16 -3.05 -18.67
N LEU A 101 -4.50 -2.56 -17.62
CA LEU A 101 -4.39 -3.31 -16.36
C LEU A 101 -5.72 -3.39 -15.63
N LYS A 102 -6.47 -2.30 -15.59
CA LYS A 102 -7.82 -2.27 -15.04
C LYS A 102 -8.74 -3.23 -15.81
N GLU A 103 -8.63 -3.27 -17.13
CA GLU A 103 -9.35 -4.21 -17.98
C GLU A 103 -8.96 -5.66 -17.65
N ALA A 104 -7.67 -5.97 -17.58
CA ALA A 104 -7.18 -7.31 -17.22
C ALA A 104 -7.68 -7.75 -15.83
N GLN A 105 -7.72 -6.84 -14.86
CA GLN A 105 -8.27 -7.10 -13.52
C GLN A 105 -9.77 -7.37 -13.57
N LYS A 106 -10.53 -6.56 -14.32
CA LYS A 106 -11.97 -6.75 -14.51
C LYS A 106 -12.26 -8.08 -15.18
N ARG A 107 -11.56 -8.39 -16.28
CA ARG A 107 -11.68 -9.66 -17.02
C ARG A 107 -11.38 -10.86 -16.13
N LYS A 108 -10.35 -10.79 -15.29
CA LYS A 108 -10.04 -11.85 -14.32
C LYS A 108 -11.19 -12.07 -13.31
N LYS A 109 -11.88 -11.02 -12.86
CA LYS A 109 -13.07 -11.16 -11.98
C LYS A 109 -14.22 -11.84 -12.71
N GLU A 110 -14.45 -11.50 -13.97
CA GLU A 110 -15.48 -12.14 -14.82
C GLU A 110 -15.16 -13.63 -15.03
N LEU A 111 -13.91 -13.97 -15.36
CA LEU A 111 -13.48 -15.36 -15.52
C LEU A 111 -13.64 -16.19 -14.25
N ASN A 112 -13.44 -15.60 -13.06
CA ASN A 112 -13.71 -16.29 -11.80
C ASN A 112 -15.20 -16.63 -11.61
N LYS A 113 -16.10 -15.72 -12.01
CA LYS A 113 -17.55 -15.99 -11.98
C LYS A 113 -17.92 -17.10 -12.96
N ALA A 114 -17.45 -16.99 -14.20
CA ALA A 114 -17.67 -18.01 -15.23
C ALA A 114 -17.07 -19.38 -14.84
N LEU A 115 -15.92 -19.41 -14.16
CA LEU A 115 -15.35 -20.64 -13.62
C LEU A 115 -16.26 -21.27 -12.55
N SER A 116 -16.84 -20.45 -11.67
CA SER A 116 -17.78 -20.91 -10.66
C SER A 116 -19.05 -21.49 -11.28
N GLU A 117 -19.59 -20.84 -12.31
CA GLU A 117 -20.75 -21.32 -13.05
C GLU A 117 -20.47 -22.66 -13.73
N ILE A 118 -19.34 -22.81 -14.42
CA ILE A 118 -18.94 -24.08 -15.05
C ILE A 118 -18.74 -25.20 -14.03
N ASP A 119 -18.22 -24.88 -12.84
CA ASP A 119 -18.06 -25.87 -11.78
C ASP A 119 -19.42 -26.28 -11.19
N LYS A 120 -20.41 -25.38 -11.12
CA LYS A 120 -21.81 -25.74 -10.79
C LYS A 120 -22.47 -26.60 -11.87
N GLU A 121 -22.31 -26.24 -13.14
CA GLU A 121 -22.80 -27.04 -14.26
C GLU A 121 -22.23 -28.46 -14.23
N PHE A 122 -20.95 -28.61 -13.89
CA PHE A 122 -20.34 -29.92 -13.76
C PHE A 122 -20.96 -30.74 -12.64
N ILE A 123 -21.19 -30.12 -11.48
CA ILE A 123 -21.88 -30.78 -10.36
C ILE A 123 -23.30 -31.21 -10.77
N ASN A 124 -24.01 -30.38 -11.53
CA ASN A 124 -25.33 -30.75 -12.05
C ASN A 124 -25.25 -31.98 -12.97
N ILE A 125 -24.31 -32.02 -13.93
CA ILE A 125 -24.11 -33.19 -14.80
C ILE A 125 -23.82 -34.45 -13.97
N ILE A 126 -23.01 -34.34 -12.93
CA ILE A 126 -22.72 -35.48 -12.04
C ILE A 126 -23.95 -35.94 -11.26
N HIS A 127 -24.76 -35.01 -10.75
CA HIS A 127 -26.01 -35.36 -10.08
C HIS A 127 -27.04 -35.94 -11.05
N GLU A 128 -27.15 -35.42 -12.28
CA GLU A 128 -28.00 -36.01 -13.32
C GLU A 128 -27.62 -37.48 -13.54
N ILE A 129 -26.32 -37.77 -13.68
CA ILE A 129 -25.81 -39.16 -13.81
C ILE A 129 -26.09 -39.99 -12.54
N GLU A 130 -26.01 -39.41 -11.35
CA GLU A 130 -26.27 -40.10 -10.07
C GLU A 130 -27.75 -40.49 -9.91
N PHE A 131 -28.67 -39.62 -10.33
CA PHE A 131 -30.11 -39.83 -10.21
C PHE A 131 -30.71 -40.58 -11.40
N GLU A 132 -30.05 -40.56 -12.56
CA GLU A 132 -30.44 -41.39 -13.69
C GLU A 132 -30.25 -42.87 -13.36
N GLY A 133 -31.26 -43.68 -13.70
CA GLY A 133 -31.24 -45.12 -13.50
C GLY A 133 -30.36 -45.83 -14.54
N LYS A 134 -30.83 -46.95 -15.07
CA LYS A 134 -30.10 -47.65 -16.14
C LYS A 134 -30.13 -46.81 -17.42
N ILE A 135 -28.95 -46.44 -17.92
CA ILE A 135 -28.77 -45.72 -19.18
C ILE A 135 -28.30 -46.71 -20.26
N ASP A 136 -28.70 -46.46 -21.50
CA ASP A 136 -28.23 -47.23 -22.66
C ASP A 136 -26.84 -46.74 -23.15
N LEU A 137 -26.25 -47.45 -24.12
CA LEU A 137 -24.92 -47.08 -24.65
C LEU A 137 -24.89 -45.67 -25.24
N TYR A 138 -25.98 -45.22 -25.85
CA TYR A 138 -26.07 -43.90 -26.47
C TYR A 138 -26.14 -42.79 -25.44
N GLY A 139 -26.99 -42.92 -24.41
CA GLY A 139 -27.06 -41.97 -23.30
C GLY A 139 -25.74 -41.86 -22.55
N GLY A 140 -25.05 -42.98 -22.31
CA GLY A 140 -23.71 -42.96 -21.70
C GLY A 140 -22.68 -42.19 -22.55
N TRP A 141 -22.75 -42.30 -23.88
CA TRP A 141 -21.91 -41.51 -24.78
C TRP A 141 -22.24 -40.01 -24.74
N GLN A 142 -23.52 -39.66 -24.64
CA GLN A 142 -23.96 -38.26 -24.51
C GLN A 142 -23.46 -37.63 -23.22
N GLU A 143 -23.63 -38.30 -22.08
CA GLU A 143 -23.18 -37.80 -20.77
C GLU A 143 -21.66 -37.64 -20.71
N ARG A 144 -20.91 -38.61 -21.24
CA ARG A 144 -19.46 -38.51 -21.37
C ARG A 144 -19.03 -37.29 -22.19
N ASN A 145 -19.75 -36.97 -23.25
CA ASN A 145 -19.44 -35.81 -24.08
C ASN A 145 -19.82 -34.48 -23.41
N ARG A 146 -20.94 -34.42 -22.67
CA ARG A 146 -21.30 -33.27 -21.83
C ARG A 146 -20.20 -32.98 -20.81
N VAL A 147 -19.74 -34.01 -20.10
CA VAL A 147 -18.60 -33.91 -19.17
C VAL A 147 -17.37 -33.38 -19.90
N LYS A 148 -17.01 -33.97 -21.04
CA LYS A 148 -15.83 -33.54 -21.82
C LYS A 148 -15.93 -32.06 -22.21
N GLU A 149 -17.04 -31.63 -22.78
CA GLU A 149 -17.27 -30.26 -23.22
C GLU A 149 -17.16 -29.27 -22.05
N ASN A 150 -17.80 -29.58 -20.93
CA ASN A 150 -17.72 -28.75 -19.72
C ASN A 150 -16.27 -28.64 -19.20
N ARG A 151 -15.50 -29.75 -19.20
CA ARG A 151 -14.08 -29.74 -18.78
C ARG A 151 -13.17 -29.00 -19.77
N GLU A 152 -13.50 -28.99 -21.06
CA GLU A 152 -12.82 -28.17 -22.07
C GLU A 152 -13.10 -26.68 -21.86
N LYS A 153 -14.37 -26.28 -21.69
CA LYS A 153 -14.75 -24.89 -21.34
C LYS A 153 -14.02 -24.41 -20.08
N ARG A 154 -14.00 -25.22 -19.03
CA ARG A 154 -13.23 -24.94 -17.80
C ARG A 154 -11.75 -24.69 -18.08
N ARG A 155 -11.16 -25.48 -18.99
CA ARG A 155 -9.75 -25.39 -19.34
C ARG A 155 -9.44 -24.09 -20.07
N TYR A 156 -10.29 -23.68 -21.02
CA TYR A 156 -10.13 -22.39 -21.72
C TYR A 156 -10.13 -21.22 -20.74
N ILE A 157 -11.10 -21.17 -19.81
CA ILE A 157 -11.15 -20.14 -18.77
C ILE A 157 -9.89 -20.13 -17.90
N LYS A 158 -9.44 -21.31 -17.45
CA LYS A 158 -8.22 -21.40 -16.62
C LYS A 158 -6.96 -21.00 -17.39
N ASN A 159 -6.88 -21.27 -18.68
CA ASN A 159 -5.74 -20.88 -19.51
C ASN A 159 -5.68 -19.35 -19.64
N GLU A 160 -6.81 -18.71 -19.97
CA GLU A 160 -6.89 -17.25 -20.05
C GLU A 160 -6.53 -16.60 -18.69
N MET A 161 -7.09 -17.14 -17.61
CA MET A 161 -6.81 -16.66 -16.25
C MET A 161 -5.34 -16.82 -15.85
N LEU A 162 -4.65 -17.87 -16.32
CA LEU A 162 -3.21 -18.07 -16.08
C LEU A 162 -2.39 -16.96 -16.74
N VAL A 163 -2.70 -16.62 -18.00
CA VAL A 163 -2.03 -15.56 -18.74
C VAL A 163 -2.24 -14.22 -18.06
N LEU A 164 -3.50 -13.86 -17.77
CA LEU A 164 -3.82 -12.61 -17.08
C LEU A 164 -3.17 -12.52 -15.70
N SER A 165 -3.13 -13.63 -14.96
CA SER A 165 -2.47 -13.66 -13.64
C SER A 165 -0.96 -13.51 -13.74
N SER A 166 -0.35 -13.94 -14.84
CA SER A 166 1.08 -13.75 -15.09
C SER A 166 1.35 -12.28 -15.36
N VAL A 167 0.59 -11.65 -16.28
CA VAL A 167 0.71 -10.22 -16.60
C VAL A 167 0.51 -9.34 -15.36
N LEU A 168 -0.55 -9.59 -14.58
CA LEU A 168 -0.83 -8.81 -13.37
C LEU A 168 0.19 -8.97 -12.24
N LYS A 169 1.03 -10.02 -12.28
CA LYS A 169 2.12 -10.23 -11.31
C LYS A 169 3.45 -9.62 -11.76
N MET A 170 3.58 -9.24 -13.04
CA MET A 170 4.82 -8.65 -13.55
C MET A 170 5.00 -7.23 -13.01
N ASP A 171 6.23 -6.89 -12.64
CA ASP A 171 6.61 -5.51 -12.34
C ASP A 171 6.83 -4.75 -13.66
N PHE A 172 6.31 -3.53 -13.77
CA PHE A 172 6.45 -2.67 -14.96
C PHE A 172 7.91 -2.41 -15.35
N ARG A 173 8.82 -2.55 -14.40
CA ARG A 173 10.26 -2.43 -14.62
C ARG A 173 10.83 -3.54 -15.52
N ASN A 174 10.15 -4.68 -15.63
CA ASN A 174 10.63 -5.89 -16.31
C ASN A 174 9.54 -6.55 -17.19
N LEU A 175 8.80 -5.76 -17.96
CA LEU A 175 7.80 -6.29 -18.90
C LEU A 175 8.49 -6.98 -20.09
N ASP A 176 8.89 -8.24 -19.91
CA ASP A 176 9.55 -9.05 -20.93
C ASP A 176 8.55 -9.91 -21.72
N ARG A 177 8.45 -9.65 -23.03
CA ARG A 177 7.59 -10.41 -23.96
C ARG A 177 7.94 -11.90 -23.96
N ASN A 178 9.20 -12.26 -23.77
CA ASN A 178 9.61 -13.67 -23.77
C ASN A 178 9.02 -14.44 -22.58
N THR A 179 8.80 -13.76 -21.45
CA THR A 179 8.18 -14.37 -20.27
C THR A 179 6.71 -14.73 -20.54
N ILE A 180 5.98 -13.85 -21.22
CA ILE A 180 4.59 -14.12 -21.63
C ILE A 180 4.56 -15.27 -22.66
N ASP A 181 5.47 -15.26 -23.63
CA ASP A 181 5.55 -16.30 -24.67
C ASP A 181 5.87 -17.68 -24.08
N LYS A 182 6.71 -17.76 -23.04
CA LYS A 182 6.97 -19.00 -22.29
C LYS A 182 5.69 -19.55 -21.63
N VAL A 183 4.85 -18.69 -21.06
CA VAL A 183 3.57 -19.13 -20.46
C VAL A 183 2.65 -19.69 -21.54
N VAL A 184 2.54 -19.00 -22.69
CA VAL A 184 1.70 -19.42 -23.81
C VAL A 184 2.19 -20.74 -24.42
N THR A 185 3.49 -20.88 -24.68
CA THR A 185 4.09 -22.12 -25.19
C THR A 185 3.98 -23.28 -24.18
N GLY A 186 3.95 -23.01 -22.88
CA GLY A 186 3.66 -24.02 -21.86
C GLY A 186 2.25 -24.60 -21.96
N LEU A 187 1.27 -23.83 -22.44
CA LEU A 187 -0.11 -24.30 -22.59
C LEU A 187 -0.26 -25.40 -23.64
N THR A 188 0.55 -25.37 -24.71
CA THR A 188 0.49 -26.37 -25.79
C THR A 188 1.09 -27.71 -25.38
N LYS A 189 2.06 -27.70 -24.45
CA LYS A 189 2.77 -28.90 -23.96
C LYS A 189 2.13 -29.52 -22.71
N ARG A 190 0.91 -29.12 -22.37
CA ARG A 190 0.27 -29.50 -21.10
C ARG A 190 -0.05 -31.00 -21.05
N LYS A 191 0.51 -31.70 -20.06
CA LYS A 191 0.27 -33.12 -19.77
C LYS A 191 -0.55 -33.28 -18.49
N PHE A 192 -1.31 -34.36 -18.38
CA PHE A 192 -1.99 -34.76 -17.16
C PHE A 192 -1.29 -35.98 -16.57
N THR A 193 -0.92 -35.91 -15.30
CA THR A 193 -0.38 -37.04 -14.53
C THR A 193 -1.50 -37.55 -13.63
N TYR A 194 -1.80 -38.85 -13.73
CA TYR A 194 -2.76 -39.49 -12.85
C TYR A 194 -2.29 -39.43 -11.39
N ARG A 195 -3.24 -39.24 -10.47
CA ARG A 195 -2.98 -39.36 -9.04
C ARG A 195 -3.12 -40.83 -8.68
N VAL A 196 -2.12 -41.39 -8.02
CA VAL A 196 -2.20 -42.74 -7.45
C VAL A 196 -3.15 -42.65 -6.25
N VAL A 197 -4.21 -43.46 -6.25
CA VAL A 197 -5.07 -43.65 -5.07
C VAL A 197 -4.55 -44.93 -4.42
N GLU A 198 -3.92 -44.80 -3.26
CA GLU A 198 -3.56 -45.97 -2.44
C GLU A 198 -4.86 -46.50 -1.83
N GLU A 199 -5.27 -47.70 -2.24
CA GLU A 199 -6.34 -48.43 -1.57
C GLU A 199 -5.73 -48.99 -0.28
N GLU A 200 -6.19 -48.51 0.89
CA GLU A 200 -5.89 -49.18 2.15
C GLU A 200 -6.54 -50.57 2.09
N GLU A 201 -5.73 -51.61 1.91
CA GLU A 201 -6.14 -52.99 2.11
C GLU A 201 -6.67 -53.12 3.54
N THR A 202 -7.98 -53.03 3.70
CA THR A 202 -8.65 -53.37 4.95
C THR A 202 -8.58 -54.88 5.07
N GLU A 203 -7.52 -55.37 5.73
CA GLU A 203 -7.45 -56.74 6.23
C GLU A 203 -8.71 -56.98 7.07
N SER A 204 -9.66 -57.72 6.48
CA SER A 204 -10.80 -58.27 7.19
C SER A 204 -10.28 -59.34 8.13
N VAL A 205 -10.00 -58.95 9.37
CA VAL A 205 -9.74 -59.89 10.46
C VAL A 205 -11.07 -60.62 10.74
N VAL A 206 -11.16 -61.85 10.23
CA VAL A 206 -12.18 -62.84 10.58
C VAL A 206 -11.85 -63.46 11.93
#